data_AF-A0AAV9GR37-F1
#
_entry.id   AF-A0AAV9GR37-F1
#
_cell.length_a   1.000
_cell.length_b   1.000
_cell.length_c   1.000
_cell.angle_alpha   90.00
_cell.angle_beta   90.00
_cell.angle_gamma   90.00
#
_symmetry.space_group_name_H-M   'P 1'
#
loop_
_entity.id
_entity.type
_entity.pdbx_description
1 polymer ?
#
loop_
_entity_poly.entity_id
_entity_poly.type
_entity_poly.pdbx_seq_one_letter_code
_entity_poly.pdbx_strand_id
1 'polypeptide(L)'
;MVSVASLLNPDPPPAPIPEPRRPLGSPDRLTISSPTDEPVPTTEKTDIAQMTQDSQMASRSRSKGTINFPPFEDVDDSSLREIRRFQVQNFGSIRETCRRIPYNSGKKDFSQKTGRESFEVFQYEFRLPGEDTIYTVMWDYYIGLVRMTPFFKCCKYSKTTPAKMLGLNPGLRDITHSITGGSIKAQGYWMPYHCAKAVCATFCHDIAGALIPLFGPEFPSLCIPRDNPRFGHMVIDPQITEASAREALRF
;
A
#
# COMPACT_ATOMS: atom_id res chain seq x y z
N MET A 1 12.33 -4.65 45.26
CA MET A 1 13.61 -4.10 44.77
C MET A 1 13.30 -2.92 43.88
N VAL A 2 13.70 -1.72 44.29
CA VAL A 2 13.53 -0.50 43.49
C VAL A 2 14.73 -0.40 42.56
N SER A 3 14.49 -0.15 41.27
CA SER A 3 15.57 -0.02 40.28
C SER A 3 16.33 1.29 40.49
N VAL A 4 17.66 1.23 40.40
CA VAL A 4 18.60 2.36 40.55
C VAL A 4 18.32 3.50 39.53
N ALA A 5 17.60 3.21 38.45
CA ALA A 5 17.21 4.22 37.45
C ALA A 5 16.17 5.25 37.95
N SER A 6 15.49 5.00 39.07
CA SER A 6 14.49 5.93 39.64
C SER A 6 15.08 7.02 40.55
N LEU A 7 16.41 7.07 40.73
CA LEU A 7 17.09 8.02 41.62
C LEU A 7 17.74 9.23 40.92
N LEU A 8 17.66 9.32 39.58
CA LEU A 8 18.45 10.30 38.81
C LEU A 8 17.64 11.26 37.93
N ASN A 9 16.30 11.28 38.00
CA ASN A 9 15.49 12.29 37.31
C ASN A 9 14.37 12.78 38.23
N PRO A 10 14.29 14.08 38.57
CA PRO A 10 13.12 14.64 39.25
C PRO A 10 11.93 14.75 38.27
N ASP A 11 10.73 14.38 38.73
CA ASP A 11 9.50 14.54 37.96
C ASP A 11 9.20 16.04 37.70
N PRO A 12 8.74 16.42 36.48
CA PRO A 12 8.32 17.78 36.21
C PRO A 12 7.02 18.12 36.98
N PRO A 13 6.83 19.39 37.41
CA PRO A 13 5.68 19.79 38.19
C PRO A 13 4.36 19.63 37.40
N PRO A 14 3.26 19.26 38.06
CA PRO A 14 1.96 19.12 37.42
C PRO A 14 1.41 20.47 36.94
N ALA A 15 0.82 20.46 35.75
CA ALA A 15 0.18 21.64 35.14
C ALA A 15 -1.10 22.05 35.91
N PRO A 16 -1.46 23.34 35.95
CA PRO A 16 -2.65 23.82 36.67
C PRO A 16 -3.96 23.33 36.03
N ILE A 17 -4.91 22.97 36.90
CA ILE A 17 -6.25 22.49 36.56
C ILE A 17 -7.13 23.70 36.15
N PRO A 18 -7.86 23.66 35.02
CA PRO A 18 -8.82 24.71 34.68
C PRO A 18 -10.09 24.61 35.54
N GLU A 19 -10.48 25.73 36.16
CA GLU A 19 -11.72 25.85 36.93
C GLU A 19 -12.99 25.84 36.06
N PRO A 20 -14.12 25.30 36.55
CA PRO A 20 -15.38 25.26 35.82
C PRO A 20 -16.20 26.56 36.04
N ARG A 21 -16.46 27.32 34.97
CA ARG A 21 -17.49 28.38 35.01
C ARG A 21 -18.85 27.82 34.62
N ARG A 22 -19.83 27.98 35.50
CA ARG A 22 -21.26 27.74 35.27
C ARG A 22 -22.01 29.05 34.97
N PRO A 23 -23.22 28.97 34.36
CA PRO A 23 -23.78 29.98 33.47
C PRO A 23 -24.89 30.83 34.13
N LEU A 24 -25.27 31.95 33.51
CA LEU A 24 -26.64 32.49 33.55
C LEU A 24 -26.85 33.62 32.52
N GLY A 25 -28.01 33.63 31.85
CA GLY A 25 -28.62 34.84 31.25
C GLY A 25 -29.00 34.77 29.77
N SER A 26 -30.23 34.31 29.49
CA SER A 26 -30.97 34.45 28.21
C SER A 26 -31.61 35.86 28.09
N PRO A 27 -32.54 36.10 27.15
CA PRO A 27 -32.38 36.34 25.71
C PRO A 27 -32.89 37.75 25.32
N ASP A 28 -32.72 38.20 24.06
CA ASP A 28 -33.83 38.87 23.39
C ASP A 28 -33.69 38.92 21.86
N ARG A 29 -34.87 38.86 21.23
CA ARG A 29 -35.16 38.74 19.79
C ARG A 29 -35.36 40.13 19.17
N LEU A 30 -35.47 40.12 17.82
CA LEU A 30 -36.07 41.12 16.91
C LEU A 30 -35.06 42.11 16.27
N THR A 31 -35.09 42.54 14.99
CA THR A 31 -35.81 42.24 13.73
C THR A 31 -35.14 43.10 12.63
N ILE A 32 -35.01 42.56 11.40
CA ILE A 32 -35.02 43.19 10.04
C ILE A 32 -34.53 44.65 9.86
N SER A 33 -33.53 44.87 8.98
CA SER A 33 -33.65 45.58 7.67
C SER A 33 -32.27 46.01 7.10
N SER A 34 -32.05 45.73 5.82
CA SER A 34 -31.09 46.42 4.92
C SER A 34 -31.74 47.71 4.38
N PRO A 35 -31.04 48.72 3.81
CA PRO A 35 -30.34 48.57 2.51
C PRO A 35 -29.14 49.52 2.20
N THR A 36 -28.51 49.25 1.04
CA THR A 36 -27.83 50.15 0.07
C THR A 36 -26.48 50.82 0.38
N ASP A 37 -25.49 50.52 -0.50
CA ASP A 37 -24.83 51.41 -1.48
C ASP A 37 -23.28 51.28 -1.54
N GLU A 38 -22.79 50.72 -2.67
CA GLU A 38 -21.65 51.11 -3.56
C GLU A 38 -20.28 51.62 -2.99
N PRO A 39 -19.16 51.57 -3.78
CA PRO A 39 -17.91 50.92 -3.39
C PRO A 39 -16.69 51.88 -3.25
N VAL A 40 -15.46 51.31 -3.26
CA VAL A 40 -14.09 51.91 -3.53
C VAL A 40 -13.16 51.96 -2.28
N PRO A 41 -11.81 51.82 -2.36
CA PRO A 41 -10.94 50.78 -2.93
C PRO A 41 -9.80 50.32 -1.94
N THR A 42 -8.83 49.52 -2.42
CA THR A 42 -7.48 49.26 -1.83
C THR A 42 -7.45 48.44 -0.53
N THR A 43 -6.72 47.32 -0.45
CA THR A 43 -5.26 47.31 -0.29
C THR A 43 -4.73 45.89 -0.48
N GLU A 44 -3.60 45.81 -1.17
CA GLU A 44 -2.78 44.63 -1.43
C GLU A 44 -2.56 43.74 -0.20
N LYS A 45 -2.68 42.43 -0.38
CA LYS A 45 -2.14 41.44 0.56
C LYS A 45 -1.27 40.45 -0.21
N THR A 46 0.00 40.50 0.16
CA THR A 46 1.12 39.66 -0.24
C THR A 46 0.77 38.18 -0.10
N ASP A 47 0.71 37.46 -1.21
CA ASP A 47 0.60 36.00 -1.20
C ASP A 47 1.90 35.39 -0.68
N ILE A 48 1.80 34.77 0.50
CA ILE A 48 2.84 33.91 1.07
C ILE A 48 2.87 32.66 0.21
N ALA A 49 3.95 32.52 -0.56
CA ALA A 49 4.25 31.35 -1.36
C ALA A 49 4.21 30.07 -0.50
N GLN A 50 3.13 29.30 -0.64
CA GLN A 50 3.05 27.94 -0.13
C GLN A 50 3.88 27.04 -1.05
N MET A 51 5.00 26.57 -0.51
CA MET A 51 5.86 25.53 -1.08
C MET A 51 5.02 24.28 -1.39
N THR A 52 4.61 24.12 -2.64
CA THR A 52 4.17 22.84 -3.20
C THR A 52 5.37 22.18 -3.85
N GLN A 53 6.27 21.65 -3.03
CA GLN A 53 7.34 20.78 -3.51
C GLN A 53 6.89 19.32 -3.39
N ASP A 54 6.07 18.88 -4.33
CA ASP A 54 5.92 17.46 -4.64
C ASP A 54 5.76 17.27 -6.15
N SER A 55 6.74 17.81 -6.87
CA SER A 55 7.06 17.42 -8.24
C SER A 55 8.42 16.76 -8.25
N GLN A 56 8.52 15.60 -7.60
CA GLN A 56 9.58 14.66 -7.98
C GLN A 56 9.17 14.02 -9.30
N MET A 57 9.65 14.64 -10.38
CA MET A 57 9.82 14.01 -11.68
C MET A 57 10.30 12.58 -11.46
N ALA A 58 9.63 11.62 -12.08
CA ALA A 58 10.05 10.23 -12.12
C ALA A 58 11.43 10.16 -12.77
N SER A 59 12.49 10.27 -11.97
CA SER A 59 13.83 9.93 -12.41
C SER A 59 13.79 8.45 -12.76
N ARG A 60 14.12 8.12 -14.01
CA ARG A 60 14.44 6.75 -14.41
C ARG A 60 15.61 6.31 -13.55
N SER A 61 15.32 5.67 -12.42
CA SER A 61 16.36 5.18 -11.54
C SER A 61 16.80 3.82 -12.07
N ARG A 62 18.11 3.56 -12.13
CA ARG A 62 18.62 2.21 -12.37
C ARG A 62 18.40 1.41 -11.10
N SER A 63 17.96 0.16 -11.23
CA SER A 63 17.82 -0.77 -10.11
C SER A 63 19.09 -0.78 -9.27
N LYS A 64 18.95 -0.65 -7.95
CA LYS A 64 20.09 -0.66 -7.02
C LYS A 64 20.24 -2.08 -6.46
N GLY A 65 21.45 -2.63 -6.55
CA GLY A 65 21.79 -3.92 -5.95
C GLY A 65 21.22 -5.12 -6.71
N THR A 66 21.13 -6.26 -6.01
CA THR A 66 20.70 -7.55 -6.56
C THR A 66 19.20 -7.55 -6.84
N ILE A 67 18.80 -8.07 -8.01
CA ILE A 67 17.39 -8.30 -8.35
C ILE A 67 17.11 -9.79 -8.18
N ASN A 68 16.39 -10.15 -7.12
CA ASN A 68 15.97 -11.53 -6.86
C ASN A 68 14.60 -11.85 -7.48
N PHE A 69 13.75 -10.83 -7.63
CA PHE A 69 12.39 -10.96 -8.17
C PHE A 69 12.19 -10.03 -9.38
N PRO A 70 12.77 -10.38 -10.55
CA PRO A 70 12.61 -9.59 -11.77
C PRO A 70 11.18 -9.66 -12.33
N PRO A 71 10.72 -8.65 -13.08
CA PRO A 71 9.49 -8.76 -13.86
C PRO A 71 9.64 -9.75 -15.01
N PHE A 72 8.53 -10.36 -15.42
CA PHE A 72 8.44 -11.19 -16.62
C PHE A 72 8.06 -10.32 -17.82
N GLU A 73 9.06 -9.89 -18.59
CA GLU A 73 8.86 -8.97 -19.72
C GLU A 73 9.06 -9.64 -21.08
N ASP A 74 9.75 -10.78 -21.11
CA ASP A 74 9.88 -11.65 -22.27
C ASP A 74 8.87 -12.80 -22.13
N VAL A 75 7.78 -12.72 -22.89
CA VAL A 75 6.64 -13.64 -22.81
C VAL A 75 6.14 -13.99 -24.20
N ASP A 76 5.45 -15.12 -24.32
CA ASP A 76 4.87 -15.55 -25.58
C ASP A 76 3.71 -14.64 -26.06
N ASP A 77 3.32 -14.81 -27.33
CA ASP A 77 2.24 -14.04 -27.93
C ASP A 77 0.89 -14.20 -27.22
N SER A 78 0.67 -15.36 -26.59
CA SER A 78 -0.57 -15.63 -25.85
C SER A 78 -0.67 -14.78 -24.59
N SER A 79 0.40 -14.80 -23.80
CA SER A 79 0.59 -13.98 -22.62
C SER A 79 0.54 -12.49 -22.96
N LEU A 80 1.17 -12.09 -24.07
CA LEU A 80 1.14 -10.69 -24.53
C LEU A 80 -0.28 -10.21 -24.87
N ARG A 81 -1.12 -11.07 -25.46
CA ARG A 81 -2.55 -10.74 -25.70
C ARG A 81 -3.31 -10.53 -24.39
N GLU A 82 -3.10 -11.41 -23.42
CA GLU A 82 -3.71 -11.29 -22.09
C GLU A 82 -3.27 -10.00 -21.39
N ILE A 83 -1.97 -9.66 -21.40
CA ILE A 83 -1.43 -8.43 -20.83
C ILE A 83 -2.05 -7.18 -21.48
N ARG A 84 -2.14 -7.16 -22.82
CA ARG A 84 -2.69 -6.02 -23.58
C ARG A 84 -4.15 -5.74 -23.24
N ARG A 85 -4.94 -6.77 -22.94
CA ARG A 85 -6.35 -6.63 -22.53
C ARG A 85 -6.52 -5.71 -21.32
N PHE A 86 -5.53 -5.67 -20.42
CA PHE A 86 -5.54 -4.85 -19.22
C PHE A 86 -4.76 -3.54 -19.34
N GLN A 87 -4.29 -3.18 -20.54
CA GLN A 87 -3.56 -1.94 -20.80
C GLN A 87 -2.38 -1.72 -19.84
N VAL A 88 -1.63 -2.79 -19.55
CA VAL A 88 -0.45 -2.74 -18.67
C VAL A 88 0.55 -1.71 -19.21
N GLN A 89 0.83 -0.70 -18.40
CA GLN A 89 1.73 0.40 -18.74
C GLN A 89 3.19 -0.02 -18.57
N ASN A 90 4.04 0.48 -19.48
CA ASN A 90 5.50 0.25 -19.47
C ASN A 90 5.92 -1.23 -19.54
N PHE A 91 5.07 -2.12 -20.04
CA PHE A 91 5.46 -3.52 -20.28
C PHE A 91 6.63 -3.57 -21.29
N GLY A 92 7.70 -4.29 -20.96
CA GLY A 92 8.96 -4.31 -21.71
C GLY A 92 10.01 -3.34 -21.15
N SER A 93 9.65 -2.48 -20.20
CA SER A 93 10.57 -1.56 -19.52
C SER A 93 10.25 -1.38 -18.03
N ILE A 94 9.56 -2.35 -17.40
CA ILE A 94 9.20 -2.34 -15.97
C ILE A 94 10.47 -2.33 -15.11
N ARG A 95 11.56 -2.97 -15.55
CA ARG A 95 12.85 -2.89 -14.82
C ARG A 95 13.38 -1.45 -14.69
N GLU A 96 12.97 -0.56 -15.58
CA GLU A 96 13.36 0.86 -15.57
C GLU A 96 12.46 1.73 -14.67
N THR A 97 11.35 1.17 -14.17
CA THR A 97 10.40 1.89 -13.31
C THR A 97 10.72 1.77 -11.82
N CYS A 98 11.93 1.31 -11.47
CA CYS A 98 12.27 1.06 -10.08
C CYS A 98 12.15 2.32 -9.22
N ARG A 99 11.72 2.14 -7.97
CA ARG A 99 11.58 3.23 -7.00
C ARG A 99 12.04 2.79 -5.63
N ARG A 100 12.63 3.74 -4.91
CA ARG A 100 12.87 3.60 -3.47
C ARG A 100 11.71 4.20 -2.71
N ILE A 101 11.09 3.43 -1.83
CA ILE A 101 10.00 3.89 -0.98
C ILE A 101 10.46 3.83 0.47
N PRO A 102 10.63 4.98 1.15
CA PRO A 102 10.93 4.99 2.57
C PRO A 102 9.86 4.25 3.37
N TYR A 103 10.30 3.38 4.26
CA TYR A 103 9.45 2.75 5.24
C TYR A 103 9.19 3.75 6.37
N ASN A 104 8.01 4.36 6.34
CA ASN A 104 7.52 5.20 7.45
C ASN A 104 6.21 4.62 7.95
N SER A 105 6.31 3.57 8.77
CA SER A 105 5.16 3.05 9.48
C SER A 105 5.25 3.42 10.95
N GLY A 106 4.09 3.66 11.57
CA GLY A 106 3.99 3.91 13.01
C GLY A 106 4.48 2.74 13.87
N LYS A 107 4.71 1.56 13.27
CA LYS A 107 5.31 0.39 13.92
C LYS A 107 6.73 0.18 13.36
N LYS A 108 7.73 0.12 14.24
CA LYS A 108 9.15 -0.12 13.84
C LYS A 108 9.43 -1.58 13.45
N ASP A 109 8.42 -2.44 13.45
CA ASP A 109 8.53 -3.89 13.27
C ASP A 109 9.22 -4.29 11.96
N PHE A 110 9.03 -3.56 10.85
CA PHE A 110 9.68 -3.92 9.59
C PHE A 110 11.19 -3.71 9.61
N SER A 111 11.66 -2.56 10.10
CA SER A 111 13.10 -2.29 10.22
C SER A 111 13.75 -3.29 11.18
N GLN A 112 13.07 -3.67 12.27
CA GLN A 112 13.57 -4.71 13.17
C GLN A 112 13.60 -6.09 12.54
N LYS A 113 12.58 -6.46 11.74
CA LYS A 113 12.48 -7.77 11.11
C LYS A 113 13.37 -7.94 9.87
N THR A 114 13.63 -6.85 9.14
CA THR A 114 14.30 -6.89 7.83
C THR A 114 15.63 -6.12 7.80
N GLY A 115 15.97 -5.37 8.84
CA GLY A 115 17.12 -4.47 8.86
C GLY A 115 17.00 -3.26 7.91
N ARG A 116 15.85 -3.06 7.25
CA ARG A 116 15.69 -2.08 6.17
C ARG A 116 14.78 -0.91 6.56
N GLU A 117 15.13 0.26 6.05
CA GLU A 117 14.34 1.49 6.19
C GLU A 117 13.60 1.88 4.91
N SER A 118 13.69 1.09 3.84
CA SER A 118 13.04 1.37 2.57
C SER A 118 12.82 0.13 1.72
N PHE A 119 11.75 0.13 0.95
CA PHE A 119 11.53 -0.82 -0.13
C PHE A 119 12.25 -0.37 -1.40
N GLU A 120 12.72 -1.35 -2.15
CA GLU A 120 13.30 -1.19 -3.48
C GLU A 120 12.36 -1.92 -4.44
N VAL A 121 11.50 -1.18 -5.12
CA VAL A 121 10.32 -1.76 -5.78
C VAL A 121 10.35 -1.61 -7.29
N PHE A 122 9.81 -2.61 -7.99
CA PHE A 122 9.27 -2.43 -9.33
C PHE A 122 7.80 -2.06 -9.24
N GLN A 123 7.31 -1.36 -10.26
CA GLN A 123 5.90 -1.03 -10.36
C GLN A 123 5.41 -0.90 -11.80
N TYR A 124 4.15 -1.25 -12.01
CA TYR A 124 3.41 -0.92 -13.23
C TYR A 124 1.96 -0.62 -12.90
N GLU A 125 1.25 -0.07 -13.87
CA GLU A 125 -0.16 0.27 -13.76
C GLU A 125 -0.97 -0.48 -14.80
N PHE A 126 -2.21 -0.84 -14.48
CA PHE A 126 -3.14 -1.48 -15.41
C PHE A 126 -4.56 -0.98 -15.17
N ARG A 127 -5.46 -1.28 -16.10
CA ARG A 127 -6.90 -0.97 -16.04
C ARG A 127 -7.72 -2.21 -16.32
N LEU A 128 -8.93 -2.27 -15.76
CA LEU A 128 -9.89 -3.31 -16.13
C LEU A 128 -10.57 -2.92 -17.46
N PRO A 129 -10.89 -3.89 -18.34
CA PRO A 129 -11.63 -3.60 -19.57
C PRO A 129 -12.94 -2.88 -19.25
N GLY A 130 -13.14 -1.69 -19.84
CA GLY A 130 -14.34 -0.88 -19.64
C GLY A 130 -14.36 -0.06 -18.34
N GLU A 131 -13.29 -0.04 -17.54
CA GLU A 131 -13.17 0.83 -16.36
C GLU A 131 -12.00 1.81 -16.50
N ASP A 132 -12.17 3.04 -16.02
CA ASP A 132 -11.10 4.06 -15.98
C ASP A 132 -10.24 3.98 -14.71
N THR A 133 -10.59 3.11 -13.76
CA THR A 133 -9.85 2.98 -12.51
C THR A 133 -8.47 2.38 -12.78
N ILE A 134 -7.43 3.13 -12.41
CA ILE A 134 -6.04 2.68 -12.48
C ILE A 134 -5.67 1.91 -11.22
N TYR A 135 -5.09 0.73 -11.41
CA TYR A 135 -4.53 -0.09 -10.35
C TYR A 135 -3.01 -0.18 -10.49
N THR A 136 -2.29 0.07 -9.40
CA THR A 136 -0.82 -0.01 -9.37
C THR A 136 -0.38 -1.32 -8.74
N VAL A 137 0.42 -2.10 -9.46
CA VAL A 137 1.11 -3.29 -8.94
C VAL A 137 2.49 -2.86 -8.48
N MET A 138 2.90 -3.32 -7.30
CA MET A 138 4.20 -3.01 -6.71
C MET A 138 4.74 -4.21 -5.96
N TRP A 139 6.03 -4.49 -6.09
CA TRP A 139 6.72 -5.50 -5.30
C TRP A 139 8.17 -5.11 -5.07
N ASP A 140 8.70 -5.47 -3.91
CA ASP A 140 10.11 -5.32 -3.59
C ASP A 140 10.93 -6.36 -4.36
N TYR A 141 11.81 -5.90 -5.24
CA TYR A 141 12.56 -6.79 -6.14
C TYR A 141 13.73 -7.49 -5.46
N TYR A 142 14.07 -7.10 -4.24
CA TYR A 142 15.17 -7.68 -3.48
C TYR A 142 14.70 -8.80 -2.54
N ILE A 143 13.66 -8.57 -1.74
CA ILE A 143 13.14 -9.56 -0.77
C ILE A 143 11.79 -10.17 -1.14
N GLY A 144 11.23 -9.77 -2.29
CA GLY A 144 10.02 -10.41 -2.82
C GLY A 144 8.74 -10.08 -2.07
N LEU A 145 8.64 -8.92 -1.42
CA LEU A 145 7.38 -8.51 -0.81
C LEU A 145 6.45 -7.89 -1.85
N VAL A 146 5.27 -8.47 -2.04
CA VAL A 146 4.25 -8.04 -3.00
C VAL A 146 3.14 -7.28 -2.27
N ARG A 147 2.77 -6.10 -2.79
CA ARG A 147 1.66 -5.32 -2.26
C ARG A 147 0.32 -5.92 -2.70
N MET A 148 -0.40 -6.54 -1.77
CA MET A 148 -1.60 -7.33 -2.05
C MET A 148 -2.89 -6.51 -2.20
N THR A 149 -2.97 -5.35 -1.53
CA THR A 149 -4.22 -4.56 -1.42
C THR A 149 -4.87 -4.20 -2.77
N PRO A 150 -4.14 -3.80 -3.82
CA PRO A 150 -4.73 -3.50 -5.13
C PRO A 150 -5.50 -4.67 -5.73
N PHE A 151 -5.03 -5.91 -5.53
CA PHE A 151 -5.66 -7.11 -6.11
C PHE A 151 -7.04 -7.39 -5.51
N PHE A 152 -7.17 -7.25 -4.19
CA PHE A 152 -8.48 -7.36 -3.54
C PHE A 152 -9.45 -6.26 -4.02
N LYS A 153 -8.94 -5.05 -4.23
CA LYS A 153 -9.76 -3.92 -4.70
C LYS A 153 -10.26 -4.10 -6.13
N CYS A 154 -9.41 -4.53 -7.07
CA CYS A 154 -9.84 -4.74 -8.45
C CYS A 154 -10.81 -5.92 -8.59
N CYS A 155 -10.64 -6.98 -7.79
CA CYS A 155 -11.60 -8.09 -7.71
C CYS A 155 -12.83 -7.79 -6.84
N LYS A 156 -13.06 -6.51 -6.47
CA LYS A 156 -14.23 -6.00 -5.73
C LYS A 156 -14.45 -6.66 -4.35
N TYR A 157 -13.40 -7.17 -3.72
CA TYR A 157 -13.45 -7.63 -2.33
C TYR A 157 -13.44 -6.46 -1.33
N SER A 158 -14.07 -6.68 -0.17
CA SER A 158 -14.13 -5.67 0.90
C SER A 158 -12.74 -5.33 1.45
N LYS A 159 -12.60 -4.12 2.02
CA LYS A 159 -11.38 -3.69 2.73
C LYS A 159 -10.95 -4.63 3.88
N THR A 160 -11.87 -5.42 4.41
CA THR A 160 -11.60 -6.36 5.51
C THR A 160 -11.14 -7.74 5.04
N THR A 161 -11.33 -8.07 3.78
CA THR A 161 -11.03 -9.39 3.22
C THR A 161 -9.55 -9.77 3.35
N PRO A 162 -8.56 -8.88 3.12
CA PRO A 162 -7.15 -9.23 3.32
C PRO A 162 -6.86 -9.69 4.75
N ALA A 163 -7.40 -8.99 5.76
CA ALA A 163 -7.17 -9.33 7.16
C ALA A 163 -7.81 -10.67 7.55
N LYS A 164 -8.97 -11.00 6.97
CA LYS A 164 -9.63 -12.30 7.13
C LYS A 164 -8.82 -13.42 6.49
N MET A 165 -8.37 -13.23 5.25
CA MET A 165 -7.50 -14.18 4.54
C MET A 165 -6.22 -14.50 5.33
N LEU A 166 -5.59 -13.50 5.95
CA LEU A 166 -4.42 -13.73 6.82
C LEU A 166 -4.76 -14.58 8.05
N GLY A 167 -6.01 -14.59 8.53
CA GLY A 167 -6.46 -15.46 9.62
C GLY A 167 -6.79 -16.89 9.17
N LEU A 168 -7.03 -17.11 7.88
CA LEU A 168 -7.30 -18.44 7.31
C LEU A 168 -6.03 -19.24 7.04
N ASN A 169 -4.87 -18.58 6.98
CA ASN A 169 -3.60 -19.18 6.61
C ASN A 169 -2.61 -19.09 7.79
N PRO A 170 -2.44 -20.17 8.57
CA PRO A 170 -1.54 -20.20 9.72
C PRO A 170 -0.12 -19.74 9.36
N GLY A 171 0.50 -18.89 10.19
CA GLY A 171 1.85 -18.34 9.99
C GLY A 171 1.96 -17.20 8.98
N LEU A 172 0.99 -17.04 8.07
CA LEU A 172 1.09 -16.04 6.98
C LEU A 172 1.09 -14.60 7.51
N ARG A 173 0.37 -14.37 8.62
CA ARG A 173 0.32 -13.05 9.28
C ARG A 173 1.68 -12.61 9.81
N ASP A 174 2.51 -13.55 10.28
CA ASP A 174 3.78 -13.23 10.94
C ASP A 174 4.84 -12.72 9.95
N ILE A 175 4.72 -13.18 8.70
CA ILE A 175 5.58 -12.84 7.56
C ILE A 175 4.94 -11.83 6.60
N THR A 176 3.74 -11.31 6.91
CA THR A 176 3.08 -10.24 6.14
C THR A 176 3.20 -8.92 6.88
N HIS A 177 3.62 -7.86 6.18
CA HIS A 177 3.78 -6.53 6.76
C HIS A 177 2.60 -5.63 6.41
N SER A 178 1.96 -5.05 7.43
CA SER A 178 0.89 -4.06 7.25
C SER A 178 1.48 -2.65 7.29
N ILE A 179 1.56 -1.98 6.15
CA ILE A 179 2.15 -0.64 6.04
C ILE A 179 1.04 0.40 6.14
N THR A 180 1.11 1.21 7.18
CA THR A 180 0.17 2.29 7.48
C THR A 180 0.94 3.58 7.75
N GLY A 181 0.51 4.71 7.18
CA GLY A 181 1.27 5.96 7.23
C GLY A 181 2.26 6.10 6.07
N GLY A 182 2.97 7.23 5.99
CA GLY A 182 3.92 7.51 4.91
C GLY A 182 3.27 7.60 3.52
N SER A 183 3.98 7.13 2.49
CA SER A 183 3.52 7.18 1.10
C SER A 183 2.21 6.43 0.90
N ILE A 184 1.14 7.14 0.53
CA ILE A 184 -0.21 6.58 0.30
C ILE A 184 -0.17 5.44 -0.72
N LYS A 185 0.66 5.55 -1.77
CA LYS A 185 0.80 4.52 -2.80
C LYS A 185 1.38 3.21 -2.27
N ALA A 186 2.16 3.25 -1.19
CA ALA A 186 2.79 2.07 -0.60
C ALA A 186 1.95 1.41 0.50
N GLN A 187 0.89 2.06 0.98
CA GLN A 187 0.07 1.52 2.08
C GLN A 187 -0.65 0.24 1.68
N GLY A 188 -0.83 -0.65 2.65
CA GLY A 188 -1.50 -1.94 2.49
C GLY A 188 -0.72 -3.12 3.07
N TYR A 189 -1.15 -4.33 2.71
CA TYR A 189 -0.47 -5.57 3.11
C TYR A 189 0.60 -5.95 2.10
N TRP A 190 1.81 -6.23 2.59
CA TRP A 190 2.96 -6.68 1.82
C TRP A 190 3.31 -8.10 2.22
N MET A 191 3.20 -9.03 1.28
CA MET A 191 3.28 -10.48 1.51
C MET A 191 4.42 -11.09 0.70
N PRO A 192 5.11 -12.15 1.18
CA PRO A 192 6.15 -12.84 0.41
C PRO A 192 5.63 -13.33 -0.95
N TYR A 193 6.50 -13.28 -1.96
CA TYR A 193 6.17 -13.46 -3.37
C TYR A 193 5.43 -14.78 -3.63
N HIS A 194 5.92 -15.88 -3.08
CA HIS A 194 5.33 -17.20 -3.28
C HIS A 194 3.96 -17.33 -2.62
N CYS A 195 3.79 -16.81 -1.40
CA CYS A 195 2.48 -16.71 -0.75
C CYS A 195 1.52 -15.82 -1.56
N ALA A 196 1.98 -14.67 -2.05
CA ALA A 196 1.19 -13.74 -2.84
C ALA A 196 0.69 -14.38 -4.13
N LYS A 197 1.57 -15.08 -4.85
CA LYS A 197 1.23 -15.85 -6.06
C LYS A 197 0.16 -16.90 -5.77
N ALA A 198 0.36 -17.71 -4.72
CA ALA A 198 -0.58 -18.77 -4.34
C ALA A 198 -1.94 -18.20 -3.91
N VAL A 199 -1.96 -17.13 -3.10
CA VAL A 199 -3.19 -16.48 -2.65
C VAL A 199 -3.93 -15.87 -3.83
N CYS A 200 -3.24 -15.13 -4.71
CA CYS A 200 -3.84 -14.55 -5.91
C CYS A 200 -4.40 -15.60 -6.86
N ALA A 201 -3.74 -16.76 -7.03
CA ALA A 201 -4.27 -17.85 -7.85
C ALA A 201 -5.67 -18.31 -7.41
N THR A 202 -6.06 -18.11 -6.15
CA THR A 202 -7.39 -18.48 -5.68
C THR A 202 -8.51 -17.52 -6.11
N PHE A 203 -8.22 -16.27 -6.45
CA PHE A 203 -9.26 -15.24 -6.66
C PHE A 203 -9.00 -14.24 -7.80
N CYS A 204 -7.82 -14.25 -8.42
CA CYS A 204 -7.41 -13.28 -9.45
C CYS A 204 -7.68 -13.76 -10.88
N HIS A 205 -8.50 -14.79 -11.10
CA HIS A 205 -8.77 -15.34 -12.43
C HIS A 205 -9.14 -14.25 -13.46
N ASP A 206 -10.09 -13.37 -13.11
CA ASP A 206 -10.57 -12.31 -14.01
C ASP A 206 -9.54 -11.23 -14.34
N ILE A 207 -8.43 -11.18 -13.60
CA ILE A 207 -7.34 -10.22 -13.79
C ILE A 207 -6.00 -10.91 -14.05
N ALA A 208 -5.99 -12.22 -14.32
CA ALA A 208 -4.77 -12.99 -14.31
C ALA A 208 -3.76 -12.50 -15.35
N GLY A 209 -4.24 -12.07 -16.53
CA GLY A 209 -3.41 -11.45 -17.57
C GLY A 209 -2.68 -10.19 -17.10
N ALA A 210 -3.30 -9.35 -16.28
CA ALA A 210 -2.66 -8.17 -15.69
C ALA A 210 -1.54 -8.52 -14.70
N LEU A 211 -1.50 -9.75 -14.16
CA LEU A 211 -0.52 -10.18 -13.18
C LEU A 211 0.64 -10.99 -13.78
N ILE A 212 0.61 -11.28 -15.08
CA ILE A 212 1.71 -11.95 -15.79
C ILE A 212 3.06 -11.25 -15.57
N PRO A 213 3.19 -9.91 -15.67
CA PRO A 213 4.50 -9.27 -15.48
C PRO A 213 5.09 -9.47 -14.08
N LEU A 214 4.25 -9.79 -13.08
CA LEU A 214 4.66 -10.08 -11.71
C LEU A 214 4.89 -11.59 -11.48
N PHE A 215 3.93 -12.43 -11.88
CA PHE A 215 3.90 -13.86 -11.51
C PHE A 215 4.34 -14.82 -12.61
N GLY A 216 4.53 -14.33 -13.82
CA GLY A 216 4.97 -15.08 -14.99
C GLY A 216 3.83 -15.54 -15.90
N PRO A 217 4.17 -15.98 -17.12
CA PRO A 217 3.21 -16.36 -18.16
C PRO A 217 2.31 -17.54 -17.78
N GLU A 218 2.78 -18.40 -16.87
CA GLU A 218 1.98 -19.52 -16.34
C GLU A 218 0.92 -19.09 -15.32
N PHE A 219 0.95 -17.86 -14.82
CA PHE A 219 0.04 -17.47 -13.74
C PHE A 219 -1.46 -17.62 -14.07
N PRO A 220 -1.96 -17.28 -15.27
CA PRO A 220 -3.35 -17.52 -15.64
C PRO A 220 -3.77 -18.99 -15.58
N SER A 221 -2.90 -19.94 -15.92
CA SER A 221 -3.23 -21.38 -15.87
C SER A 221 -3.31 -21.91 -14.43
N LEU A 222 -2.62 -21.25 -13.49
CA LEU A 222 -2.68 -21.55 -12.07
C LEU A 222 -3.96 -21.02 -11.38
N CYS A 223 -4.63 -20.04 -11.98
CA CYS A 223 -5.79 -19.40 -11.38
C CYS A 223 -7.01 -20.32 -11.37
N ILE A 224 -7.66 -20.43 -10.20
CA ILE A 224 -8.92 -21.14 -10.04
C ILE A 224 -10.01 -20.42 -10.88
N PRO A 225 -10.72 -21.11 -11.78
CA PRO A 225 -11.82 -20.52 -12.55
C PRO A 225 -13.00 -20.05 -11.69
N ARG A 226 -13.76 -19.05 -12.17
CA ARG A 226 -14.89 -18.44 -11.43
C ARG A 226 -16.03 -19.39 -11.08
N ASP A 227 -16.26 -20.39 -11.93
CA ASP A 227 -17.27 -21.43 -11.77
C ASP A 227 -16.83 -22.55 -10.81
N ASN A 228 -15.55 -22.58 -10.43
CA ASN A 228 -15.06 -23.55 -9.47
C ASN A 228 -15.51 -23.19 -8.04
N PRO A 229 -16.06 -24.14 -7.25
CA PRO A 229 -16.48 -23.86 -5.87
C PRO A 229 -15.37 -23.36 -4.95
N ARG A 230 -14.10 -23.66 -5.26
CA ARG A 230 -12.94 -23.20 -4.47
C ARG A 230 -12.51 -21.76 -4.81
N PHE A 231 -13.12 -21.13 -5.81
CA PHE A 231 -12.82 -19.75 -6.17
C PHE A 231 -13.05 -18.82 -4.98
N GLY A 232 -12.07 -17.96 -4.68
CA GLY A 232 -12.15 -17.01 -3.59
C GLY A 232 -12.03 -17.62 -2.19
N HIS A 233 -11.69 -18.91 -2.04
CA HIS A 233 -11.45 -19.52 -0.73
C HIS A 233 -10.23 -18.89 -0.02
N MET A 234 -9.22 -18.46 -0.78
CA MET A 234 -8.04 -17.76 -0.27
C MET A 234 -7.29 -18.55 0.82
N VAL A 235 -7.33 -19.88 0.74
CA VAL A 235 -6.53 -20.79 1.56
C VAL A 235 -5.44 -21.38 0.67
N ILE A 236 -4.19 -21.31 1.13
CA ILE A 236 -3.02 -21.82 0.40
C ILE A 236 -2.40 -23.01 1.13
N ASP A 237 -1.56 -23.76 0.42
CA ASP A 237 -0.79 -24.85 0.99
C ASP A 237 0.11 -24.33 2.14
N PRO A 238 0.00 -24.89 3.37
CA PRO A 238 0.85 -24.52 4.50
C PRO A 238 2.35 -24.57 4.21
N GLN A 239 2.80 -25.50 3.36
CA GLN A 239 4.21 -25.63 2.99
C GLN A 239 4.76 -24.37 2.30
N ILE A 240 3.91 -23.64 1.56
CA ILE A 240 4.30 -22.38 0.90
C ILE A 240 4.59 -21.31 1.96
N THR A 241 3.75 -21.25 3.01
CA THR A 241 3.93 -20.32 4.13
C THR A 241 5.19 -20.66 4.92
N GLU A 242 5.41 -21.93 5.24
CA GLU A 242 6.60 -22.39 5.95
C GLU A 242 7.89 -22.16 5.16
N ALA A 243 7.89 -22.42 3.85
CA ALA A 243 9.02 -22.14 2.98
C ALA A 243 9.32 -20.63 2.91
N SER A 244 8.28 -19.81 2.72
CA SER A 244 8.42 -18.35 2.67
C SER A 244 8.90 -17.77 4.00
N ALA A 245 8.49 -18.35 5.13
CA ALA A 245 9.00 -17.96 6.44
C ALA A 245 10.49 -18.24 6.61
N ARG A 246 10.97 -19.40 6.12
CA ARG A 246 12.41 -19.72 6.12
C ARG A 246 13.19 -18.82 5.18
N GLU A 247 12.63 -18.45 4.04
CA GLU A 247 13.25 -17.53 3.08
C GLU A 247 13.35 -16.11 3.65
N ALA A 248 12.31 -15.63 4.34
CA ALA A 248 12.30 -14.30 4.95
C ALA A 248 13.40 -14.10 6.01
N LEU A 249 13.93 -15.18 6.60
CA LEU A 249 15.06 -15.12 7.55
C LEU A 249 16.43 -15.02 6.87
N ARG A 250 16.52 -15.18 5.54
CA ARG A 250 17.77 -15.11 4.79
C ARG A 250 18.18 -13.68 4.41
N PHE A 251 17.27 -12.72 4.59
CA PHE A 251 17.44 -11.32 4.25
C PHE A 251 17.44 -10.46 5.52
#